data_AF-A0AAU2K415-F1
#
_entry.id   AF-A0AAU2K415-F1
#
_cell.length_a   1.000
_cell.length_b   1.000
_cell.length_c   1.000
_cell.angle_alpha   90.00
_cell.angle_beta   90.00
_cell.angle_gamma   90.00
#
_symmetry.space_group_name_H-M   'P 1'
#
loop_
_entity.id
_entity.type
_entity.pdbx_description
1 polymer ?
#
loop_
_entity_poly.entity_id
_entity_poly.type
_entity_poly.pdbx_seq_one_letter_code
_entity_poly.pdbx_strand_id
1 'polypeptide(L)'
;MSHRRRWLAGACTSTVAVGLLVTGGALATPPRDRSGREVESEVAVGAYLHYDTPGVEKMKDLSRWLGGTEVRAGHTYLPGDTWSNIEGAPDFLPSWARWRKARADRLFVLNVPMLARNEADVPDGPVAELLRSGAQGEYDHHFQRLAERLVGLGVPDTVIVLGWEMNGFDYTHRCRPDPESWKRYWRRIVAAMRSVEGQRFLFDFAPNRGSDAIAWTQCYPGDDVVDIVGMDTYDQPPGHTFDEQVTQPYGLQAQVDFAEAHGKPISYPEWGLFRNGDNPEYMRGMLAWIAEHKPLYHSITDYCPHGVWQCSQNPRSAQVFREFLSTEQGGGRPPGFDREDRRSRPRD
;
A
#
# COMPACT_ATOMS: atom_id res chain seq x y z
N MET A 1 69.20 -36.42 38.05
CA MET A 1 67.98 -35.60 37.86
C MET A 1 68.02 -34.44 38.87
N SER A 2 69.01 -33.54 38.78
CA SER A 2 68.96 -32.26 38.04
C SER A 2 67.81 -31.33 38.52
N HIS A 3 67.88 -30.71 39.70
CA HIS A 3 68.59 -29.46 40.09
C HIS A 3 67.98 -28.10 39.63
N ARG A 4 67.65 -27.30 40.68
CA ARG A 4 68.03 -25.87 40.90
C ARG A 4 67.17 -24.70 40.35
N ARG A 5 66.85 -23.83 41.33
CA ARG A 5 66.92 -22.34 41.34
C ARG A 5 65.81 -21.57 40.60
N ARG A 6 65.10 -20.62 41.24
CA ARG A 6 65.44 -19.34 41.91
C ARG A 6 65.62 -18.17 40.93
N TRP A 7 64.93 -17.05 41.26
CA TRP A 7 65.29 -15.65 40.95
C TRP A 7 65.02 -15.22 39.48
N LEU A 8 64.74 -13.95 39.13
CA LEU A 8 64.58 -12.67 39.85
C LEU A 8 63.91 -11.62 38.93
N ALA A 9 63.42 -10.51 39.51
CA ALA A 9 63.35 -9.15 38.92
C ALA A 9 62.56 -8.90 37.60
N GLY A 10 62.12 -7.68 37.28
CA GLY A 10 62.32 -6.38 37.96
C GLY A 10 61.23 -5.36 37.61
N ALA A 11 61.32 -4.18 38.23
CA ALA A 11 60.32 -3.10 38.17
C ALA A 11 60.76 -1.93 37.25
N CYS A 12 60.10 -0.77 37.43
CA CYS A 12 60.31 0.56 36.79
C CYS A 12 59.57 0.77 35.46
N THR A 13 58.98 1.94 35.12
CA THR A 13 58.66 3.22 35.82
C THR A 13 57.78 4.05 34.85
N SER A 14 56.91 5.02 35.20
CA SER A 14 56.28 5.47 36.46
C SER A 14 55.23 6.56 36.14
N THR A 15 54.26 6.81 37.06
CA THR A 15 53.33 7.99 37.09
C THR A 15 52.35 8.12 35.89
N VAL A 16 51.12 8.61 36.03
CA VAL A 16 50.64 9.84 36.71
C VAL A 16 49.29 9.62 37.40
N ALA A 17 49.05 10.34 38.51
CA ALA A 17 47.73 10.43 39.14
C ALA A 17 46.95 11.65 38.65
N VAL A 18 45.67 11.47 38.31
CA VAL A 18 44.67 12.55 38.31
C VAL A 18 43.35 11.95 38.79
N GLY A 19 42.84 12.45 39.91
CA GLY A 19 41.41 12.51 40.15
C GLY A 19 40.98 13.96 40.01
N LEU A 20 39.77 14.20 39.47
CA LEU A 20 38.90 15.38 39.70
C LEU A 20 37.88 15.55 38.56
N LEU A 21 36.74 16.09 39.00
CA LEU A 21 35.80 16.96 38.27
C LEU A 21 34.82 16.35 37.27
N VAL A 22 33.61 16.20 37.81
CA VAL A 22 32.35 16.58 37.18
C VAL A 22 32.52 17.81 36.26
N THR A 23 32.19 17.62 34.98
CA THR A 23 31.66 18.69 34.13
C THR A 23 30.39 18.17 33.47
N GLY A 24 29.27 18.87 33.69
CA GLY A 24 27.98 18.48 33.13
C GLY A 24 28.01 18.57 31.60
N GLY A 25 27.98 17.42 30.93
CA GLY A 25 27.62 17.35 29.53
C GLY A 25 26.12 17.56 29.39
N ALA A 26 25.70 18.79 29.10
CA ALA A 26 24.38 19.01 28.54
C ALA A 26 24.28 18.18 27.26
N LEU A 27 23.34 17.23 27.21
CA LEU A 27 23.06 16.48 25.99
C LEU A 27 22.59 17.46 24.93
N ALA A 28 23.50 17.81 24.02
CA ALA A 28 23.18 18.63 22.87
C ALA A 28 22.21 17.86 21.98
N THR A 29 20.91 18.10 22.18
CA THR A 29 19.89 17.73 21.19
C THR A 29 20.33 18.31 19.85
N PRO A 30 20.44 17.50 18.78
CA PRO A 30 20.76 18.04 17.47
C PRO A 30 19.68 19.08 17.10
N PRO A 31 20.04 20.18 16.42
CA PRO A 31 19.05 21.17 16.04
C PRO A 31 18.02 20.50 15.14
N ARG A 32 16.77 20.43 15.62
CA ARG A 32 15.61 20.15 14.77
C ARG A 32 15.54 21.28 13.75
N ASP A 33 15.99 21.00 12.53
CA ASP A 33 15.83 21.91 11.40
C ASP A 33 14.32 22.03 11.11
N ARG A 34 13.69 23.02 11.75
CA ARG A 34 12.31 23.44 11.50
C ARG A 34 12.25 24.36 10.28
N SER A 35 12.84 23.94 9.17
CA SER A 35 12.42 24.38 7.83
C SER A 35 11.10 23.69 7.47
N GLY A 36 10.08 23.96 8.29
CA GLY A 36 8.72 23.47 8.15
C GLY A 36 8.03 24.10 6.95
N ARG A 37 8.39 23.64 5.75
CA ARG A 37 7.45 23.61 4.64
C ARG A 37 6.65 22.34 4.85
N GLU A 38 5.53 22.47 5.57
CA GLU A 38 4.42 21.52 5.41
C GLU A 38 4.01 21.60 3.93
N VAL A 39 4.60 20.73 3.12
CA VAL A 39 3.88 20.18 1.99
C VAL A 39 2.79 19.36 2.66
N GLU A 40 1.60 19.95 2.81
CA GLU A 40 0.41 19.15 3.03
C GLU A 40 0.43 18.08 1.94
N SER A 41 0.60 16.82 2.34
CA SER A 41 0.66 15.69 1.44
C SER A 41 -0.76 15.46 0.93
N GLU A 42 -1.18 16.27 -0.03
CA GLU A 42 -2.47 16.19 -0.68
C GLU A 42 -2.61 14.78 -1.25
N VAL A 43 -3.65 14.08 -0.80
CA VAL A 43 -3.96 12.69 -1.14
C VAL A 43 -3.89 12.50 -2.66
N ALA A 44 -3.10 11.54 -3.14
CA ALA A 44 -3.02 11.31 -4.57
C ALA A 44 -4.28 10.58 -5.07
N VAL A 45 -5.18 11.35 -5.69
CA VAL A 45 -6.37 10.80 -6.39
C VAL A 45 -5.90 9.95 -7.58
N GLY A 46 -6.42 8.73 -7.67
CA GLY A 46 -6.17 7.78 -8.75
C GLY A 46 -7.43 7.10 -9.26
N ALA A 47 -7.28 6.34 -10.34
CA ALA A 47 -8.30 5.42 -10.83
C ALA A 47 -7.67 4.29 -11.64
N TYR A 48 -8.28 3.10 -11.56
CA TYR A 48 -8.06 2.04 -12.53
C TYR A 48 -9.03 2.20 -13.70
N LEU A 49 -8.48 2.49 -14.89
CA LEU A 49 -9.25 2.83 -16.09
C LEU A 49 -9.12 1.79 -17.21
N HIS A 50 -8.01 1.03 -17.22
CA HIS A 50 -7.71 -0.15 -18.06
C HIS A 50 -6.36 -0.74 -17.63
N TYR A 51 -6.11 -2.04 -17.87
CA TYR A 51 -4.82 -2.70 -17.62
C TYR A 51 -3.72 -2.38 -18.65
N ASP A 52 -4.00 -1.55 -19.67
CA ASP A 52 -3.12 -1.32 -20.83
C ASP A 52 -3.07 0.18 -21.16
N THR A 53 -2.32 0.56 -22.19
CA THR A 53 -2.11 1.92 -22.70
C THR A 53 -3.38 2.80 -22.77
N PRO A 54 -4.58 2.31 -23.14
CA PRO A 54 -5.81 3.11 -23.07
C PRO A 54 -6.12 3.68 -21.68
N GLY A 55 -5.67 3.02 -20.60
CA GLY A 55 -5.79 3.51 -19.23
C GLY A 55 -5.06 4.84 -19.02
N VAL A 56 -3.84 4.96 -19.58
CA VAL A 56 -3.02 6.19 -19.52
C VAL A 56 -3.71 7.37 -20.21
N GLU A 57 -4.35 7.13 -21.35
CA GLU A 57 -5.09 8.15 -22.10
C GLU A 57 -6.32 8.60 -21.32
N LYS A 58 -7.07 7.65 -20.78
CA LYS A 58 -8.27 7.88 -19.95
C LYS A 58 -7.99 8.70 -18.68
N MET A 59 -6.76 8.69 -18.12
CA MET A 59 -6.42 9.52 -16.95
C MET A 59 -6.67 11.01 -17.21
N LYS A 60 -6.35 11.49 -18.41
CA LYS A 60 -6.59 12.89 -18.81
C LYS A 60 -8.08 13.19 -18.97
N ASP A 61 -8.85 12.21 -19.40
CA ASP A 61 -10.28 12.36 -19.66
C ASP A 61 -11.09 12.31 -18.36
N LEU A 62 -10.71 11.45 -17.42
CA LEU A 62 -11.20 11.48 -16.04
C LEU A 62 -10.91 12.83 -15.38
N SER A 63 -9.68 13.35 -15.49
CA SER A 63 -9.31 14.66 -14.95
C SER A 63 -10.18 15.80 -15.52
N ARG A 64 -10.45 15.78 -16.84
CA ARG A 64 -11.40 16.72 -17.48
C ARG A 64 -12.84 16.56 -16.98
N TRP A 65 -13.29 15.33 -16.78
CA TRP A 65 -14.63 15.06 -16.23
C TRP A 65 -14.76 15.55 -14.78
N LEU A 66 -13.72 15.36 -13.96
CA LEU A 66 -13.57 15.90 -12.60
C LEU A 66 -13.33 17.43 -12.55
N GLY A 67 -13.57 18.16 -13.64
CA GLY A 67 -13.51 19.63 -13.63
C GLY A 67 -12.08 20.21 -13.61
N GLY A 68 -11.05 19.40 -13.88
CA GLY A 68 -9.65 19.81 -13.83
C GLY A 68 -8.88 19.29 -12.61
N THR A 69 -9.50 18.47 -11.76
CA THR A 69 -8.79 17.77 -10.68
C THR A 69 -7.69 16.88 -11.26
N GLU A 70 -6.45 17.11 -10.84
CA GLU A 70 -5.28 16.36 -11.33
C GLU A 70 -5.27 14.95 -10.70
N VAL A 71 -5.50 13.95 -11.54
CA VAL A 71 -5.36 12.54 -11.12
C VAL A 71 -3.87 12.22 -11.05
N ARG A 72 -3.36 12.01 -9.84
CA ARG A 72 -1.93 11.87 -9.53
C ARG A 72 -1.47 10.43 -9.28
N ALA A 73 -2.34 9.50 -8.90
CA ALA A 73 -2.00 8.08 -8.79
C ALA A 73 -2.44 7.31 -10.05
N GLY A 74 -1.47 6.81 -10.83
CA GLY A 74 -1.71 5.99 -12.01
C GLY A 74 -1.66 4.52 -11.65
N HIS A 75 -2.78 3.82 -11.73
CA HIS A 75 -2.96 2.47 -11.20
C HIS A 75 -3.25 1.45 -12.30
N THR A 76 -2.56 0.31 -12.25
CA THR A 76 -2.69 -0.78 -13.22
C THR A 76 -2.21 -2.12 -12.66
N TYR A 77 -2.42 -3.22 -13.39
CA TYR A 77 -2.12 -4.60 -12.98
C TYR A 77 -1.18 -5.27 -13.96
N LEU A 78 -0.26 -6.09 -13.47
CA LEU A 78 0.39 -7.11 -14.30
C LEU A 78 -0.54 -8.32 -14.47
N PRO A 79 -0.75 -8.83 -15.71
CA PRO A 79 -1.47 -10.08 -15.91
C PRO A 79 -0.76 -11.25 -15.19
N GLY A 80 -1.53 -12.01 -14.42
CA GLY A 80 -1.01 -13.11 -13.59
C GLY A 80 -1.09 -14.49 -14.23
N ASP A 81 -1.46 -14.61 -15.51
CA ASP A 81 -1.61 -15.87 -16.23
C ASP A 81 -0.26 -16.60 -16.45
N THR A 82 0.81 -15.85 -16.72
CA THR A 82 2.16 -16.39 -16.93
C THR A 82 3.24 -15.60 -16.19
N TRP A 83 4.36 -16.26 -15.87
CA TRP A 83 5.52 -15.61 -15.29
C TRP A 83 6.09 -14.49 -16.16
N SER A 84 6.09 -14.64 -17.48
CA SER A 84 6.53 -13.60 -18.42
C SER A 84 5.71 -12.31 -18.28
N ASN A 85 4.42 -12.41 -17.97
CA ASN A 85 3.57 -11.25 -17.76
C ASN A 85 3.82 -10.59 -16.39
N ILE A 86 4.11 -11.38 -15.35
CA ILE A 86 4.56 -10.90 -14.02
C ILE A 86 5.97 -10.26 -14.09
N GLU A 87 6.83 -10.69 -15.02
CA GLU A 87 8.10 -10.01 -15.34
C GLU A 87 7.90 -8.69 -16.10
N GLY A 88 6.65 -8.34 -16.44
CA GLY A 88 6.28 -7.10 -17.11
C GLY A 88 6.40 -7.15 -18.64
N ALA A 89 6.42 -8.32 -19.28
CA ALA A 89 6.50 -8.43 -20.74
C ALA A 89 5.47 -7.59 -21.53
N PRO A 90 4.22 -7.38 -21.08
CA PRO A 90 3.28 -6.45 -21.72
C PRO A 90 3.83 -5.02 -21.92
N ASP A 91 3.45 -4.39 -23.04
CA ASP A 91 4.04 -3.12 -23.50
C ASP A 91 3.38 -1.86 -22.91
N PHE A 92 2.55 -2.00 -21.86
CA PHE A 92 1.96 -0.85 -21.16
C PHE A 92 2.91 -0.19 -20.16
N LEU A 93 3.90 -0.91 -19.62
CA LEU A 93 4.83 -0.35 -18.64
C LEU A 93 5.61 0.86 -19.19
N PRO A 94 6.12 0.88 -20.44
CA PRO A 94 6.65 2.09 -21.05
C PRO A 94 5.66 3.27 -21.11
N SER A 95 4.37 3.02 -21.35
CA SER A 95 3.32 4.05 -21.40
C SER A 95 3.08 4.68 -20.02
N TRP A 96 2.93 3.85 -18.98
CA TRP A 96 2.83 4.32 -17.60
C TRP A 96 4.11 5.00 -17.10
N ALA A 97 5.29 4.49 -17.47
CA ALA A 97 6.56 5.12 -17.14
C ALA A 97 6.69 6.54 -17.76
N ARG A 98 6.25 6.74 -19.01
CA ARG A 98 6.16 8.09 -19.60
C ARG A 98 5.19 8.98 -18.83
N TRP A 99 4.02 8.46 -18.44
CA TRP A 99 3.02 9.22 -17.68
C TRP A 99 3.51 9.63 -16.29
N ARG A 100 4.16 8.73 -15.54
CA ARG A 100 4.77 8.99 -14.22
C ARG A 100 5.88 10.01 -14.30
N LYS A 101 6.79 9.91 -15.28
CA LYS A 101 7.92 10.83 -15.46
C LYS A 101 7.53 12.22 -15.94
N ALA A 102 6.32 12.40 -16.48
CA ALA A 102 5.86 13.71 -16.98
C ALA A 102 5.59 14.74 -15.87
N ARG A 103 5.37 14.32 -14.61
CA ARG A 103 5.32 15.22 -13.44
C ARG A 103 5.87 14.53 -12.20
N ALA A 104 6.67 15.23 -11.39
CA ALA A 104 7.31 14.65 -10.20
C ALA A 104 6.33 14.20 -9.10
N ASP A 105 5.16 14.85 -9.00
CA ASP A 105 4.11 14.65 -8.00
C ASP A 105 3.13 13.50 -8.28
N ARG A 106 3.33 12.77 -9.38
CA ARG A 106 2.57 11.54 -9.69
C ARG A 106 3.11 10.34 -8.92
N LEU A 107 2.26 9.34 -8.71
CA LEU A 107 2.64 8.01 -8.24
C LEU A 107 2.30 6.99 -9.33
N PHE A 108 3.19 6.02 -9.57
CA PHE A 108 2.85 4.84 -10.36
C PHE A 108 2.58 3.70 -9.39
N VAL A 109 1.38 3.14 -9.46
CA VAL A 109 0.88 2.06 -8.60
C VAL A 109 0.67 0.83 -9.47
N LEU A 110 1.35 -0.26 -9.12
CA LEU A 110 1.34 -1.49 -9.91
C LEU A 110 0.95 -2.67 -9.03
N ASN A 111 -0.19 -3.29 -9.32
CA ASN A 111 -0.58 -4.56 -8.72
C ASN A 111 0.25 -5.69 -9.36
N VAL A 112 0.93 -6.48 -8.52
CA VAL A 112 1.89 -7.51 -8.93
C VAL A 112 1.47 -8.86 -8.33
N PRO A 113 1.08 -9.85 -9.15
CA PRO A 113 0.77 -11.19 -8.65
C PRO A 113 2.02 -11.85 -8.05
N MET A 114 1.87 -12.58 -6.93
CA MET A 114 2.99 -13.35 -6.39
C MET A 114 3.19 -14.70 -7.10
N LEU A 115 2.18 -15.21 -7.82
CA LEU A 115 2.24 -16.50 -8.50
C LEU A 115 1.62 -16.40 -9.90
N ALA A 116 2.22 -17.09 -10.86
CA ALA A 116 1.61 -17.30 -12.17
C ALA A 116 0.36 -18.21 -12.07
N ARG A 117 -0.48 -18.18 -13.11
CA ARG A 117 -1.84 -18.74 -13.10
C ARG A 117 -2.69 -18.16 -11.97
N ASN A 118 -2.62 -16.85 -11.75
CA ASN A 118 -3.17 -16.23 -10.55
C ASN A 118 -4.70 -16.38 -10.41
N GLU A 119 -5.43 -16.43 -11.53
CA GLU A 119 -6.90 -16.50 -11.58
C GLU A 119 -7.37 -17.85 -12.15
N ALA A 120 -6.62 -18.94 -11.89
CA ALA A 120 -6.84 -20.25 -12.50
C ALA A 120 -7.47 -21.29 -11.55
N ASP A 121 -8.24 -20.84 -10.56
CA ASP A 121 -8.97 -21.65 -9.57
C ASP A 121 -8.13 -22.77 -8.92
N VAL A 122 -6.88 -22.46 -8.57
CA VAL A 122 -5.92 -23.46 -8.09
C VAL A 122 -6.31 -23.93 -6.67
N PRO A 123 -6.53 -25.25 -6.44
CA PRO A 123 -6.93 -25.75 -5.12
C PRO A 123 -5.88 -25.55 -4.02
N ASP A 124 -6.33 -25.55 -2.76
CA ASP A 124 -5.49 -25.27 -1.57
C ASP A 124 -4.20 -26.13 -1.49
N GLY A 125 -4.26 -27.41 -1.86
CA GLY A 125 -3.08 -28.31 -1.83
C GLY A 125 -1.92 -27.81 -2.72
N PRO A 126 -2.13 -27.70 -4.04
CA PRO A 126 -1.15 -27.10 -4.95
C PRO A 126 -0.76 -25.65 -4.60
N VAL A 127 -1.66 -24.83 -4.06
CA VAL A 127 -1.30 -23.48 -3.56
C VAL A 127 -0.29 -23.58 -2.40
N ALA A 128 -0.49 -24.48 -1.45
CA ALA A 128 0.44 -24.69 -0.34
C ALA A 128 1.85 -25.09 -0.84
N GLU A 129 1.92 -25.91 -1.89
CA GLU A 129 3.16 -26.33 -2.53
C GLU A 129 3.85 -25.14 -3.23
N LEU A 130 3.12 -24.37 -4.04
CA LEU A 130 3.64 -23.16 -4.70
C LEU A 130 4.14 -22.10 -3.69
N LEU A 131 3.42 -21.88 -2.58
CA LEU A 131 3.85 -20.97 -1.52
C LEU A 131 5.14 -21.45 -0.83
N ARG A 132 5.34 -22.76 -0.67
CA ARG A 132 6.58 -23.34 -0.11
C ARG A 132 7.76 -23.26 -1.08
N SER A 133 7.52 -23.47 -2.36
CA SER A 133 8.50 -23.24 -3.44
C SER A 133 8.95 -21.77 -3.47
N GLY A 134 7.99 -20.84 -3.43
CA GLY A 134 8.27 -19.41 -3.31
C GLY A 134 9.04 -19.06 -2.02
N ALA A 135 8.65 -19.61 -0.88
CA ALA A 135 9.37 -19.42 0.39
C ALA A 135 10.81 -19.98 0.39
N GLN A 136 11.12 -20.93 -0.49
CA GLN A 136 12.47 -21.46 -0.73
C GLN A 136 13.27 -20.66 -1.77
N GLY A 137 12.64 -19.68 -2.43
CA GLY A 137 13.28 -18.78 -3.39
C GLY A 137 13.24 -19.23 -4.85
N GLU A 138 12.45 -20.25 -5.20
CA GLU A 138 12.36 -20.74 -6.59
C GLU A 138 11.95 -19.65 -7.60
N TYR A 139 11.20 -18.64 -7.12
CA TYR A 139 10.59 -17.61 -7.97
C TYR A 139 11.24 -16.23 -7.86
N ASP A 140 12.23 -16.02 -6.96
CA ASP A 140 12.90 -14.73 -6.71
C ASP A 140 13.36 -14.04 -8.00
N HIS A 141 13.89 -14.82 -8.94
CA HIS A 141 14.41 -14.33 -10.23
C HIS A 141 13.35 -13.64 -11.11
N HIS A 142 12.06 -13.97 -11.01
CA HIS A 142 10.98 -13.28 -11.75
C HIS A 142 10.82 -11.84 -11.27
N PHE A 143 10.85 -11.63 -9.96
CA PHE A 143 10.67 -10.32 -9.34
C PHE A 143 11.92 -9.44 -9.46
N GLN A 144 13.11 -10.05 -9.47
CA GLN A 144 14.33 -9.34 -9.86
C GLN A 144 14.22 -8.79 -11.30
N ARG A 145 13.74 -9.60 -12.27
CA ARG A 145 13.53 -9.12 -13.65
C ARG A 145 12.50 -8.00 -13.76
N LEU A 146 11.39 -8.07 -13.01
CA LEU A 146 10.42 -6.97 -12.95
C LEU A 146 11.07 -5.69 -12.38
N ALA A 147 11.83 -5.80 -11.29
CA ALA A 147 12.52 -4.67 -10.67
C ALA A 147 13.56 -4.03 -11.62
N GLU A 148 14.39 -4.84 -12.28
CA GLU A 148 15.33 -4.41 -13.33
C GLU A 148 14.62 -3.66 -14.46
N ARG A 149 13.46 -4.16 -14.91
CA ARG A 149 12.63 -3.53 -15.95
C ARG A 149 12.05 -2.19 -15.49
N LEU A 150 11.51 -2.08 -14.28
CA LEU A 150 10.96 -0.83 -13.74
C LEU A 150 12.05 0.23 -13.53
N VAL A 151 13.21 -0.14 -13.01
CA VAL A 151 14.39 0.74 -12.89
C VAL A 151 14.87 1.18 -14.27
N GLY A 152 15.01 0.26 -15.23
CA GLY A 152 15.43 0.56 -16.61
C GLY A 152 14.46 1.46 -17.39
N LEU A 153 13.16 1.38 -17.08
CA LEU A 153 12.14 2.31 -17.59
C LEU A 153 12.18 3.69 -16.91
N GLY A 154 12.98 3.86 -15.85
CA GLY A 154 13.11 5.10 -15.10
C GLY A 154 11.95 5.38 -14.14
N VAL A 155 11.28 4.33 -13.64
CA VAL A 155 10.29 4.40 -12.55
C VAL A 155 10.74 3.58 -11.33
N PRO A 156 11.93 3.86 -10.76
CA PRO A 156 12.44 3.13 -9.60
C PRO A 156 11.61 3.34 -8.33
N ASP A 157 10.73 4.33 -8.31
CA ASP A 157 9.85 4.75 -7.21
C ASP A 157 8.40 4.27 -7.37
N THR A 158 8.20 3.17 -8.10
CA THR A 158 6.89 2.52 -8.26
C THR A 158 6.38 2.00 -6.91
N VAL A 159 5.10 2.24 -6.60
CA VAL A 159 4.38 1.59 -5.50
C VAL A 159 3.94 0.21 -5.98
N ILE A 160 4.40 -0.84 -5.30
CA ILE A 160 4.16 -2.24 -5.65
C ILE A 160 3.08 -2.77 -4.70
N VAL A 161 1.86 -2.92 -5.22
CA VAL A 161 0.76 -3.62 -4.53
C VAL A 161 0.93 -5.10 -4.82
N LEU A 162 1.87 -5.71 -4.09
CA LEU A 162 2.20 -7.12 -4.24
C LEU A 162 1.02 -7.96 -3.71
N GLY A 163 0.70 -9.08 -4.38
CA GLY A 163 -0.21 -10.10 -3.86
C GLY A 163 -1.50 -9.58 -3.21
N TRP A 164 -2.18 -8.62 -3.85
CA TRP A 164 -3.37 -7.95 -3.32
C TRP A 164 -4.51 -8.93 -2.96
N GLU A 165 -5.41 -8.51 -2.07
CA GLU A 165 -6.57 -9.30 -1.63
C GLU A 165 -6.19 -10.72 -1.08
N MET A 166 -4.99 -10.89 -0.53
CA MET A 166 -4.45 -12.20 -0.14
C MET A 166 -5.28 -12.98 0.88
N ASN A 167 -6.15 -12.31 1.64
CA ASN A 167 -7.08 -12.93 2.58
C ASN A 167 -8.31 -13.59 1.93
N GLY A 168 -8.52 -13.38 0.62
CA GLY A 168 -9.62 -13.97 -0.14
C GLY A 168 -9.39 -15.40 -0.61
N PHE A 169 -10.31 -15.85 -1.47
CA PHE A 169 -10.34 -17.22 -2.02
C PHE A 169 -9.82 -17.33 -3.46
N ASP A 170 -9.96 -16.25 -4.25
CA ASP A 170 -9.96 -16.36 -5.71
C ASP A 170 -8.55 -16.46 -6.31
N TYR A 171 -7.56 -15.80 -5.69
CA TYR A 171 -6.20 -15.77 -6.21
C TYR A 171 -5.36 -16.99 -5.82
N THR A 172 -4.52 -17.47 -6.74
CA THR A 172 -3.47 -18.47 -6.48
C THR A 172 -2.43 -17.92 -5.49
N HIS A 173 -2.19 -16.61 -5.46
CA HIS A 173 -1.33 -15.96 -4.46
C HIS A 173 -1.94 -15.78 -3.07
N ARG A 174 -3.16 -16.28 -2.80
CA ARG A 174 -3.81 -16.10 -1.49
C ARG A 174 -2.99 -16.71 -0.35
N CYS A 175 -3.17 -16.14 0.84
CA CYS A 175 -2.38 -16.43 2.05
C CYS A 175 -2.75 -17.76 2.71
N ARG A 176 -4.03 -18.14 2.65
CA ARG A 176 -4.48 -19.50 2.95
C ARG A 176 -3.98 -20.46 1.84
N PRO A 177 -3.57 -21.71 2.12
CA PRO A 177 -3.61 -22.42 3.39
C PRO A 177 -2.28 -22.43 4.16
N ASP A 178 -1.24 -21.73 3.69
CA ASP A 178 0.08 -21.72 4.34
C ASP A 178 0.57 -20.28 4.60
N PRO A 179 -0.03 -19.55 5.58
CA PRO A 179 0.32 -18.15 5.86
C PRO A 179 1.79 -17.95 6.24
N GLU A 180 2.41 -18.96 6.84
CA GLU A 180 3.83 -18.92 7.20
C GLU A 180 4.74 -18.97 5.96
N SER A 181 4.41 -19.80 4.97
CA SER A 181 5.12 -19.81 3.69
C SER A 181 4.79 -18.59 2.85
N TRP A 182 3.54 -18.11 2.89
CA TRP A 182 3.15 -16.84 2.25
C TRP A 182 3.99 -15.66 2.77
N LYS A 183 4.09 -15.48 4.10
CA LYS A 183 4.92 -14.42 4.71
C LYS A 183 6.40 -14.55 4.34
N ARG A 184 6.96 -15.76 4.36
CA ARG A 184 8.34 -16.00 3.91
C ARG A 184 8.53 -15.65 2.44
N TYR A 185 7.56 -15.99 1.59
CA TYR A 185 7.62 -15.74 0.16
C TYR A 185 7.49 -14.24 -0.17
N TRP A 186 6.58 -13.51 0.48
CA TRP A 186 6.53 -12.04 0.38
C TRP A 186 7.87 -11.39 0.70
N ARG A 187 8.49 -11.79 1.82
CA ARG A 187 9.82 -11.30 2.23
C ARG A 187 10.92 -11.64 1.21
N ARG A 188 10.83 -12.80 0.56
CA ARG A 188 11.73 -13.22 -0.53
C ARG A 188 11.58 -12.33 -1.77
N ILE A 189 10.35 -12.07 -2.21
CA ILE A 189 10.04 -11.14 -3.32
C ILE A 189 10.57 -9.73 -3.03
N VAL A 190 10.26 -9.17 -1.85
CA VAL A 190 10.72 -7.84 -1.44
C VAL A 190 12.25 -7.78 -1.43
N ALA A 191 12.93 -8.81 -0.92
CA ALA A 191 14.39 -8.87 -0.92
C ALA A 191 14.97 -8.98 -2.35
N ALA A 192 14.35 -9.75 -3.25
CA ALA A 192 14.78 -9.88 -4.64
C ALA A 192 14.64 -8.55 -5.39
N MET A 193 13.50 -7.86 -5.26
CA MET A 193 13.28 -6.55 -5.87
C MET A 193 14.20 -5.47 -5.29
N ARG A 194 14.38 -5.44 -3.95
CA ARG A 194 15.28 -4.50 -3.28
C ARG A 194 16.77 -4.76 -3.54
N SER A 195 17.14 -5.89 -4.14
CA SER A 195 18.53 -6.18 -4.54
C SER A 195 18.98 -5.45 -5.81
N VAL A 196 18.03 -4.93 -6.61
CA VAL A 196 18.32 -4.20 -7.85
C VAL A 196 18.79 -2.78 -7.56
N GLU A 197 19.95 -2.41 -8.11
CA GLU A 197 20.55 -1.08 -7.91
C GLU A 197 19.64 0.05 -8.41
N GLY A 198 19.57 1.14 -7.64
CA GLY A 198 18.81 2.35 -8.00
C GLY A 198 17.31 2.29 -7.69
N GLN A 199 16.76 1.12 -7.31
CA GLN A 199 15.38 0.97 -6.89
C GLN A 199 15.06 1.77 -5.62
N ARG A 200 13.82 2.24 -5.51
CA ARG A 200 13.21 2.96 -4.37
C ARG A 200 11.72 2.61 -4.26
N PHE A 201 11.36 1.35 -4.52
CA PHE A 201 9.98 0.89 -4.48
C PHE A 201 9.42 0.98 -3.07
N LEU A 202 8.12 1.26 -2.98
CA LEU A 202 7.33 1.13 -1.76
C LEU A 202 6.45 -0.12 -1.90
N PHE A 203 6.43 -0.97 -0.89
CA PHE A 203 5.60 -2.18 -0.87
C PHE A 203 4.31 -1.94 -0.10
N ASP A 204 3.19 -2.06 -0.80
CA ASP A 204 1.85 -1.88 -0.25
C ASP A 204 1.22 -3.24 0.07
N PHE A 205 0.88 -3.45 1.34
CA PHE A 205 0.19 -4.64 1.81
C PHE A 205 -1.32 -4.36 1.83
N ALA A 206 -2.02 -4.83 0.79
CA ALA A 206 -3.43 -4.52 0.54
C ALA A 206 -4.31 -5.78 0.63
N PRO A 207 -5.02 -5.99 1.75
CA PRO A 207 -6.03 -7.04 1.88
C PRO A 207 -7.42 -6.58 1.43
N ASN A 208 -8.31 -7.54 1.21
CA ASN A 208 -9.76 -7.35 1.10
C ASN A 208 -10.35 -6.88 2.43
N ARG A 209 -11.32 -5.96 2.40
CA ARG A 209 -12.04 -5.49 3.59
C ARG A 209 -12.81 -6.62 4.30
N GLY A 210 -12.40 -6.94 5.53
CA GLY A 210 -13.07 -7.89 6.41
C GLY A 210 -12.31 -9.20 6.63
N SER A 211 -12.99 -10.19 7.22
CA SER A 211 -12.38 -11.46 7.63
C SER A 211 -12.05 -12.40 6.46
N ASP A 212 -12.89 -12.40 5.43
CA ASP A 212 -12.82 -13.27 4.25
C ASP A 212 -12.42 -14.75 4.57
N ALA A 213 -11.43 -15.33 3.88
CA ALA A 213 -10.96 -16.70 4.12
C ALA A 213 -10.02 -16.83 5.35
N ILE A 214 -9.36 -15.72 5.73
CA ILE A 214 -8.41 -15.62 6.83
C ILE A 214 -8.27 -14.16 7.28
N ALA A 215 -8.22 -13.92 8.59
CA ALA A 215 -7.93 -12.59 9.13
C ALA A 215 -6.61 -12.03 8.55
N TRP A 216 -6.67 -10.94 7.78
CA TRP A 216 -5.53 -10.45 7.00
C TRP A 216 -4.30 -10.11 7.85
N THR A 217 -4.47 -9.76 9.13
CA THR A 217 -3.36 -9.53 10.07
C THR A 217 -2.49 -10.77 10.27
N GLN A 218 -3.01 -11.99 10.07
CA GLN A 218 -2.25 -13.24 10.14
C GLN A 218 -1.26 -13.40 8.97
N CYS A 219 -1.53 -12.70 7.87
CA CYS A 219 -0.72 -12.66 6.67
C CYS A 219 0.35 -11.56 6.71
N TYR A 220 0.30 -10.63 7.67
CA TYR A 220 1.21 -9.49 7.70
C TYR A 220 2.70 -9.93 7.76
N PRO A 221 3.54 -9.56 6.79
CA PRO A 221 4.90 -10.12 6.65
C PRO A 221 5.98 -9.36 7.44
N GLY A 222 5.64 -8.23 8.08
CA GLY A 222 6.49 -7.48 9.02
C GLY A 222 6.89 -6.07 8.55
N ASP A 223 7.14 -5.18 9.53
CA ASP A 223 7.37 -3.74 9.30
C ASP A 223 8.58 -3.40 8.45
N ASP A 224 9.56 -4.31 8.35
CA ASP A 224 10.78 -4.12 7.57
C ASP A 224 10.58 -4.38 6.07
N VAL A 225 9.47 -5.01 5.67
CA VAL A 225 9.14 -5.37 4.28
C VAL A 225 7.80 -4.81 3.78
N VAL A 226 7.10 -4.05 4.60
CA VAL A 226 5.87 -3.32 4.24
C VAL A 226 6.10 -1.84 4.46
N ASP A 227 5.85 -1.03 3.44
CA ASP A 227 6.02 0.42 3.50
C ASP A 227 4.68 1.15 3.65
N ILE A 228 3.58 0.56 3.16
CA ILE A 228 2.19 1.09 3.21
C ILE A 228 1.23 -0.03 3.63
N VAL A 229 0.20 0.30 4.41
CA VAL A 229 -0.91 -0.63 4.76
C VAL A 229 -2.16 -0.22 3.98
N GLY A 230 -2.36 -0.82 2.81
CA GLY A 230 -3.55 -0.63 1.98
C GLY A 230 -4.79 -1.36 2.49
N MET A 231 -5.86 -1.23 1.71
CA MET A 231 -7.11 -1.97 1.86
C MET A 231 -7.91 -1.85 0.57
N ASP A 232 -8.38 -2.97 0.04
CA ASP A 232 -9.27 -3.02 -1.10
C ASP A 232 -10.71 -3.15 -0.60
N THR A 233 -11.59 -2.24 -1.04
CA THR A 233 -12.93 -2.08 -0.46
C THR A 233 -14.02 -1.69 -1.44
N TYR A 234 -15.00 -2.57 -1.57
CA TYR A 234 -16.21 -2.37 -2.37
C TYR A 234 -17.47 -2.31 -1.50
N ASP A 235 -18.56 -1.77 -2.03
CA ASP A 235 -19.85 -1.62 -1.34
C ASP A 235 -20.64 -2.95 -1.18
N GLN A 236 -19.95 -4.05 -0.88
CA GLN A 236 -20.50 -5.39 -0.76
C GLN A 236 -20.55 -5.90 0.69
N PRO A 237 -21.42 -6.89 0.99
CA PRO A 237 -21.39 -7.63 2.25
C PRO A 237 -20.05 -8.35 2.48
N PRO A 238 -19.60 -8.53 3.74
CA PRO A 238 -20.25 -8.09 4.97
C PRO A 238 -20.26 -6.55 5.14
N GLY A 239 -21.27 -6.07 5.89
CA GLY A 239 -21.61 -4.66 6.04
C GLY A 239 -22.54 -4.15 4.93
N HIS A 240 -23.75 -3.70 5.29
CA HIS A 240 -24.75 -3.14 4.38
C HIS A 240 -24.68 -1.61 4.31
N THR A 241 -24.30 -0.98 5.42
CA THR A 241 -24.05 0.47 5.53
C THR A 241 -22.55 0.77 5.62
N PHE A 242 -22.16 2.00 5.30
CA PHE A 242 -20.76 2.41 5.40
C PHE A 242 -20.21 2.30 6.84
N ASP A 243 -20.99 2.70 7.85
CA ASP A 243 -20.57 2.59 9.26
C ASP A 243 -20.35 1.12 9.70
N GLU A 244 -21.12 0.16 9.18
CA GLU A 244 -20.87 -1.28 9.39
C GLU A 244 -19.57 -1.74 8.70
N GLN A 245 -19.29 -1.26 7.49
CA GLN A 245 -18.07 -1.59 6.75
C GLN A 245 -16.81 -0.99 7.40
N VAL A 246 -16.95 0.15 8.10
CA VAL A 246 -15.92 0.73 8.96
C VAL A 246 -15.69 -0.12 10.22
N THR A 247 -16.78 -0.47 10.92
CA THR A 247 -16.73 -1.03 12.29
C THR A 247 -16.68 -2.56 12.36
N GLN A 248 -16.95 -3.28 11.27
CA GLN A 248 -16.87 -4.74 11.24
C GLN A 248 -15.46 -5.27 11.57
N PRO A 249 -15.33 -6.52 12.05
CA PRO A 249 -14.02 -7.16 12.22
C PRO A 249 -13.19 -7.07 10.93
N TYR A 250 -11.95 -6.60 11.06
CA TYR A 250 -11.01 -6.43 9.95
C TYR A 250 -11.48 -5.42 8.86
N GLY A 251 -12.43 -4.54 9.19
CA GLY A 251 -12.92 -3.43 8.36
C GLY A 251 -12.00 -2.20 8.32
N LEU A 252 -12.55 -1.06 7.85
CA LEU A 252 -11.74 0.14 7.58
C LEU A 252 -11.09 0.73 8.85
N GLN A 253 -11.78 0.75 10.00
CA GLN A 253 -11.17 1.22 11.24
C GLN A 253 -9.99 0.31 11.66
N ALA A 254 -10.13 -1.00 11.49
CA ALA A 254 -9.08 -1.96 11.83
C ALA A 254 -7.83 -1.80 10.94
N GLN A 255 -7.97 -1.33 9.70
CA GLN A 255 -6.82 -0.93 8.86
C GLN A 255 -6.11 0.28 9.45
N VAL A 256 -6.85 1.34 9.78
CA VAL A 256 -6.29 2.60 10.30
C VAL A 256 -5.58 2.36 11.64
N ASP A 257 -6.23 1.68 12.57
CA ASP A 257 -5.68 1.37 13.89
C ASP A 257 -4.39 0.52 13.78
N PHE A 258 -4.37 -0.44 12.84
CA PHE A 258 -3.20 -1.27 12.58
C PHE A 258 -2.06 -0.47 11.93
N ALA A 259 -2.37 0.35 10.93
CA ALA A 259 -1.38 1.21 10.28
C ALA A 259 -0.75 2.21 11.28
N GLU A 260 -1.56 2.83 12.15
CA GLU A 260 -1.08 3.70 13.22
C GLU A 260 -0.19 2.94 14.20
N ALA A 261 -0.62 1.77 14.68
CA ALA A 261 0.16 0.93 15.61
C ALA A 261 1.50 0.47 15.03
N HIS A 262 1.59 0.29 13.71
CA HIS A 262 2.80 -0.09 12.98
C HIS A 262 3.58 1.11 12.40
N GLY A 263 3.11 2.35 12.62
CA GLY A 263 3.75 3.57 12.14
C GLY A 263 3.80 3.70 10.61
N LYS A 264 2.78 3.20 9.91
CA LYS A 264 2.69 3.15 8.45
C LYS A 264 1.63 4.13 7.91
N PRO A 265 1.84 4.73 6.72
CA PRO A 265 0.76 5.36 5.98
C PRO A 265 -0.25 4.30 5.49
N ILE A 266 -1.48 4.74 5.26
CA ILE A 266 -2.54 3.95 4.61
C ILE A 266 -2.68 4.28 3.12
N SER A 267 -3.29 3.38 2.37
CA SER A 267 -3.77 3.58 1.00
C SER A 267 -5.13 2.90 0.79
N TYR A 268 -5.77 3.21 -0.34
CA TYR A 268 -6.90 2.44 -0.89
C TYR A 268 -6.58 2.08 -2.35
N PRO A 269 -5.83 0.98 -2.60
CA PRO A 269 -5.43 0.59 -3.94
C PRO A 269 -6.62 0.26 -4.83
N GLU A 270 -7.70 -0.27 -4.25
CA GLU A 270 -8.98 -0.41 -4.92
C GLU A 270 -10.14 0.06 -4.05
N TRP A 271 -11.02 0.86 -4.61
CA TRP A 271 -12.38 0.98 -4.08
C TRP A 271 -13.40 1.32 -5.16
N GLY A 272 -14.67 1.02 -4.88
CA GLY A 272 -15.77 1.36 -5.77
C GLY A 272 -17.09 0.72 -5.37
N LEU A 273 -18.03 0.75 -6.30
CA LEU A 273 -19.31 0.05 -6.16
C LEU A 273 -19.13 -1.43 -6.48
N PHE A 274 -20.13 -2.26 -6.18
CA PHE A 274 -20.19 -3.65 -6.63
C PHE A 274 -21.61 -4.21 -6.49
N ARG A 275 -21.98 -4.70 -5.29
CA ARG A 275 -23.17 -5.52 -5.08
C ARG A 275 -24.40 -4.71 -4.67
N ASN A 276 -24.23 -3.49 -4.16
CA ASN A 276 -25.34 -2.62 -3.78
C ASN A 276 -25.72 -1.60 -4.89
N GLY A 277 -25.01 -1.61 -6.03
CA GLY A 277 -25.37 -0.84 -7.24
C GLY A 277 -25.05 0.65 -7.15
N ASP A 278 -25.92 1.51 -7.71
CA ASP A 278 -25.76 2.97 -7.64
C ASP A 278 -25.97 3.49 -6.21
N ASN A 279 -24.91 3.51 -5.41
CA ASN A 279 -24.91 3.75 -3.98
C ASN A 279 -24.19 5.08 -3.62
N PRO A 280 -24.88 6.24 -3.71
CA PRO A 280 -24.28 7.53 -3.37
C PRO A 280 -23.93 7.67 -1.89
N GLU A 281 -24.58 6.90 -0.99
CA GLU A 281 -24.27 6.87 0.43
C GLU A 281 -22.87 6.29 0.71
N TYR A 282 -22.52 5.17 0.06
CA TYR A 282 -21.16 4.60 0.14
C TYR A 282 -20.11 5.56 -0.40
N MET A 283 -20.38 6.21 -1.54
CA MET A 283 -19.48 7.23 -2.12
C MET A 283 -19.20 8.38 -1.14
N ARG A 284 -20.24 8.93 -0.51
CA ARG A 284 -20.06 9.98 0.53
C ARG A 284 -19.24 9.48 1.71
N GLY A 285 -19.49 8.24 2.16
CA GLY A 285 -18.74 7.60 3.24
C GLY A 285 -17.25 7.48 2.94
N MET A 286 -16.89 6.83 1.84
CA MET A 286 -15.50 6.66 1.42
C MET A 286 -14.78 7.99 1.20
N LEU A 287 -15.43 8.97 0.54
CA LEU A 287 -14.81 10.27 0.28
C LEU A 287 -14.57 11.08 1.57
N ALA A 288 -15.51 11.03 2.52
CA ALA A 288 -15.32 11.64 3.85
C ALA A 288 -14.20 10.94 4.65
N TRP A 289 -14.16 9.61 4.61
CA TRP A 289 -13.13 8.79 5.25
C TRP A 289 -11.72 9.07 4.69
N ILE A 290 -11.61 9.18 3.37
CA ILE A 290 -10.37 9.58 2.68
C ILE A 290 -9.93 11.00 3.10
N ALA A 291 -10.87 11.95 3.20
CA ALA A 291 -10.57 13.32 3.65
C ALA A 291 -10.17 13.40 5.13
N GLU A 292 -10.73 12.53 5.99
CA GLU A 292 -10.41 12.42 7.42
C GLU A 292 -9.02 11.80 7.64
N HIS A 293 -8.76 10.63 7.05
CA HIS A 293 -7.54 9.85 7.32
C HIS A 293 -6.37 10.14 6.38
N LYS A 294 -6.58 10.90 5.29
CA LYS A 294 -5.55 11.39 4.37
C LYS A 294 -4.55 10.31 3.90
N PRO A 295 -5.02 9.25 3.19
CA PRO A 295 -4.14 8.20 2.68
C PRO A 295 -3.09 8.75 1.71
N LEU A 296 -1.99 8.02 1.53
CA LEU A 296 -0.96 8.39 0.55
C LEU A 296 -1.56 8.53 -0.86
N TYR A 297 -2.44 7.60 -1.21
CA TYR A 297 -3.25 7.62 -2.41
C TYR A 297 -4.54 6.81 -2.23
N HIS A 298 -5.50 7.04 -3.12
CA HIS A 298 -6.61 6.12 -3.36
C HIS A 298 -6.82 5.94 -4.85
N SER A 299 -7.36 4.80 -5.29
CA SER A 299 -7.72 4.56 -6.68
C SER A 299 -9.15 4.03 -6.77
N ILE A 300 -10.00 4.69 -7.56
CA ILE A 300 -11.35 4.19 -7.84
C ILE A 300 -11.32 3.20 -9.01
N THR A 301 -11.95 2.05 -8.85
CA THR A 301 -12.05 1.01 -9.89
C THR A 301 -13.14 1.38 -10.88
N ASP A 302 -12.78 1.89 -12.07
CA ASP A 302 -13.73 2.54 -12.97
C ASP A 302 -14.12 1.72 -14.20
N TYR A 303 -14.80 0.59 -13.98
CA TYR A 303 -15.54 -0.15 -15.00
C TYR A 303 -16.80 -0.75 -14.38
N CYS A 304 -17.86 -1.05 -15.16
CA CYS A 304 -19.09 -1.62 -14.57
C CYS A 304 -18.84 -3.01 -13.96
N PRO A 305 -19.37 -3.32 -12.76
CA PRO A 305 -20.34 -2.54 -11.97
C PRO A 305 -19.72 -1.47 -11.04
N HIS A 306 -18.40 -1.44 -10.90
CA HIS A 306 -17.70 -0.68 -9.85
C HIS A 306 -17.59 0.83 -10.07
N GLY A 307 -17.45 1.22 -11.34
CA GLY A 307 -17.11 2.58 -11.73
C GLY A 307 -18.23 3.60 -11.58
N VAL A 308 -17.83 4.86 -11.73
CA VAL A 308 -18.70 6.04 -11.66
C VAL A 308 -18.61 6.92 -12.91
N TRP A 309 -17.48 6.90 -13.62
CA TRP A 309 -17.30 7.70 -14.84
C TRP A 309 -17.57 6.87 -16.09
N GLN A 310 -16.96 5.68 -16.21
CA GLN A 310 -17.20 4.77 -17.33
C GLN A 310 -18.47 3.91 -17.16
N CYS A 311 -19.07 3.85 -15.96
CA CYS A 311 -20.30 3.09 -15.74
C CYS A 311 -21.56 3.97 -15.67
N SER A 312 -22.32 4.01 -16.78
CA SER A 312 -23.57 4.77 -16.88
C SER A 312 -24.71 4.28 -15.98
N GLN A 313 -24.56 3.10 -15.36
CA GLN A 313 -25.54 2.52 -14.44
C GLN A 313 -25.50 3.15 -13.04
N ASN A 314 -24.46 3.94 -12.73
CA ASN A 314 -24.22 4.51 -11.39
C ASN A 314 -24.32 6.06 -11.35
N PRO A 315 -25.40 6.69 -11.87
CA PRO A 315 -25.45 8.13 -12.11
C PRO A 315 -25.47 8.99 -10.82
N ARG A 316 -26.06 8.53 -9.72
CA ARG A 316 -26.09 9.30 -8.46
C ARG A 316 -24.74 9.26 -7.76
N SER A 317 -24.08 8.11 -7.81
CA SER A 317 -22.72 7.90 -7.33
C SER A 317 -21.71 8.73 -8.12
N ALA A 318 -21.87 8.79 -9.45
CA ALA A 318 -21.12 9.65 -10.36
C ALA A 318 -21.26 11.13 -10.03
N GLN A 319 -22.47 11.58 -9.70
CA GLN A 319 -22.71 12.95 -9.24
C GLN A 319 -21.93 13.24 -7.95
N VAL A 320 -22.06 12.41 -6.91
CA VAL A 320 -21.36 12.58 -5.63
C VAL A 320 -19.85 12.65 -5.80
N PHE A 321 -19.26 11.68 -6.51
CA PHE A 321 -17.81 11.59 -6.71
C PHE A 321 -17.26 12.81 -7.47
N ARG A 322 -17.98 13.25 -8.50
CA ARG A 322 -17.61 14.43 -9.29
C ARG A 322 -17.75 15.72 -8.50
N GLU A 323 -18.84 15.91 -7.75
CA GLU A 323 -19.07 17.10 -6.92
C GLU A 323 -17.98 17.25 -5.86
N PHE A 324 -17.69 16.18 -5.11
CA PHE A 324 -16.68 16.20 -4.06
C PHE A 324 -15.28 16.54 -4.60
N LEU A 325 -14.79 15.80 -5.60
CA LEU A 325 -13.42 15.98 -6.11
C LEU A 325 -13.22 17.26 -6.94
N SER A 326 -14.27 17.80 -7.56
CA SER A 326 -14.17 19.08 -8.29
C SER A 326 -14.24 20.32 -7.39
N THR A 327 -14.78 20.20 -6.16
CA THR A 327 -14.89 21.32 -5.21
C THR A 327 -13.67 21.53 -4.33
N GLU A 328 -12.79 20.54 -4.18
CA GLU A 328 -11.54 20.66 -3.41
C GLU A 328 -10.57 21.73 -3.98
N GLN A 329 -10.62 22.04 -5.29
CA GLN A 329 -9.87 23.18 -5.85
C GLN A 329 -10.46 24.56 -5.47
N GLY A 330 -11.53 24.58 -4.68
CA GLY A 330 -12.31 25.78 -4.31
C GLY A 330 -12.30 26.14 -2.82
N GLY A 331 -11.46 25.52 -1.98
CA GLY A 331 -11.20 25.97 -0.60
C GLY A 331 -12.43 26.03 0.32
N GLY A 332 -13.46 25.21 0.06
CA GLY A 332 -14.72 25.22 0.77
C GLY A 332 -15.17 23.82 1.15
N ARG A 333 -15.05 23.47 2.45
CA ARG A 333 -15.57 22.24 3.03
C ARG A 333 -17.06 22.08 2.64
N PRO A 334 -17.48 20.95 2.05
CA PRO A 334 -18.84 20.81 1.53
C PRO A 334 -19.90 20.98 2.63
N PRO A 335 -20.93 21.84 2.42
CA PRO A 335 -21.95 22.07 3.43
C PRO A 335 -22.87 20.85 3.58
N GLY A 336 -22.94 20.30 4.79
CA GLY A 336 -23.75 19.12 5.12
C GLY A 336 -23.05 18.04 5.97
N PHE A 337 -21.75 18.18 6.26
CA PHE A 337 -20.98 17.23 7.07
C PHE A 337 -20.97 17.55 8.58
N ASP A 338 -22.10 17.97 9.13
CA ASP A 338 -22.32 18.03 10.59
C ASP A 338 -23.00 16.73 11.05
N ARG A 339 -22.22 15.82 11.64
CA ARG A 339 -22.79 14.72 12.45
C ARG A 339 -23.54 15.36 13.64
N GLU A 340 -24.85 15.11 13.76
CA GLU A 340 -25.60 15.46 14.98
C GLU A 340 -24.91 14.83 16.20
N ASP A 341 -24.37 15.65 17.10
CA ASP A 341 -23.74 15.21 18.34
C ASP A 341 -24.81 14.69 19.33
N ARG A 342 -25.25 13.44 19.13
CA ARG A 342 -26.12 12.72 20.07
C ARG A 342 -25.36 12.23 21.31
N ARG A 343 -24.76 13.18 22.04
CA ARG A 343 -24.39 12.99 23.46
C ARG A 343 -25.56 13.41 24.35
N SER A 344 -26.60 12.60 24.35
CA SER A 344 -27.67 12.67 25.35
C SER A 344 -27.13 12.31 26.74
N ARG A 345 -26.65 13.32 27.48
CA ARG A 345 -26.55 13.25 28.95
C ARG A 345 -27.97 13.26 29.53
N PRO A 346 -28.32 12.32 30.44
CA PRO A 346 -29.54 12.46 31.22
C PRO A 346 -29.42 13.68 32.14
N ARG A 347 -30.52 14.41 32.31
CA ARG A 347 -30.80 15.11 33.56
C ARG A 347 -31.69 14.18 34.37
N ASP A 348 -31.17 13.67 35.47
CA ASP A 348 -31.64 13.94 36.83
C ASP A 348 -30.69 13.26 37.86
#